data_AF-I8QHA9-F1
#
_entry.id   AF-I8QHA9-F1
#
_cell.length_a   1.000
_cell.length_b   1.000
_cell.length_c   1.000
_cell.angle_alpha   90.00
_cell.angle_beta   90.00
_cell.angle_gamma   90.00
#
_symmetry.space_group_name_H-M   'P 1'
#
loop_
_entity.id
_entity.type
_entity.pdbx_description
1 polymer ?
#
loop_
_entity_poly.entity_id
_entity_poly.type
_entity_poly.pdbx_seq_one_letter_code
_entity_poly.pdbx_strand_id
1 'polypeptide(L)'
;MSGDPADHPTVKVRPRAGEICIENRYGSPVDPSRAAGRLDLDELTTAIEDFNSIFIRLPSVRRLTFSTLSVLHTLARRGPLRLTDLTATEPLGQPALTSLVARLERDGLVSRRRDPNDGRAVLLSLTEKGRQIVDARHADRVANLARLVDRLDDQERDTLAAAVGVLTRLTEIATSDGAAGPAPRRRPEPKRP
;
A
#
# COMPACT_ATOMS: atom_id res chain seq x y z
N MET A 1 49.77 33.69 46.91
CA MET A 1 50.76 33.82 45.82
C MET A 1 50.09 33.31 44.56
N SER A 2 49.80 34.24 43.63
CA SER A 2 49.25 34.10 42.26
C SER A 2 47.92 33.35 42.08
N GLY A 3 46.78 33.90 41.63
CA GLY A 3 46.52 35.11 40.81
C GLY A 3 47.20 34.99 39.44
N ASP A 4 46.57 34.96 38.27
CA ASP A 4 45.25 35.39 37.76
C ASP A 4 45.19 34.92 36.26
N PRO A 5 44.33 35.42 35.36
CA PRO A 5 42.91 35.15 35.05
C PRO A 5 42.67 34.58 33.62
N ALA A 6 41.37 34.50 33.26
CA ALA A 6 40.76 34.40 31.92
C ALA A 6 40.59 32.96 31.39
N ASP A 7 39.42 32.50 30.94
CA ASP A 7 38.37 33.18 30.19
C ASP A 7 37.08 32.32 30.23
N HIS A 8 35.91 32.93 30.44
CA HIS A 8 34.58 32.36 30.15
C HIS A 8 33.96 33.28 29.10
N PRO A 9 32.99 32.86 28.27
CA PRO A 9 32.68 31.56 27.67
C PRO A 9 32.63 31.70 26.12
N THR A 10 32.41 30.61 25.35
CA THR A 10 31.60 30.71 24.10
C THR A 10 31.23 29.34 23.55
N VAL A 11 29.93 29.10 23.44
CA VAL A 11 29.34 28.16 22.48
C VAL A 11 29.72 28.62 21.07
N LYS A 12 30.42 27.77 20.32
CA LYS A 12 30.58 27.93 18.87
C LYS A 12 29.79 26.84 18.17
N VAL A 13 28.53 27.15 17.89
CA VAL A 13 27.83 26.55 16.75
C VAL A 13 28.55 27.04 15.49
N ARG A 14 29.12 26.10 14.73
CA ARG A 14 29.39 26.31 13.30
C ARG A 14 28.97 25.08 12.52
N PRO A 15 28.06 25.22 11.54
CA PRO A 15 27.80 24.18 10.56
C PRO A 15 28.84 24.29 9.43
N ARG A 16 29.21 23.15 8.85
CA ARG A 16 29.39 22.92 7.40
C ARG A 16 29.97 21.53 7.19
N ALA A 17 29.14 20.68 6.59
CA ALA A 17 29.26 20.33 5.17
C ALA A 17 30.30 19.22 4.99
N GLY A 18 29.80 18.00 5.11
CA GLY A 18 30.41 16.78 4.63
C GLY A 18 29.25 15.94 4.13
N GLU A 19 28.80 16.24 2.92
CA GLU A 19 27.74 15.53 2.19
C GLU A 19 28.00 14.03 2.26
N ILE A 20 27.09 13.29 2.88
CA ILE A 20 27.06 11.84 2.71
C ILE A 20 26.47 11.62 1.32
N CYS A 21 27.32 11.27 0.36
CA CYS A 21 26.90 10.84 -0.96
C CYS A 21 26.17 9.50 -0.82
N ILE A 22 24.84 9.54 -0.81
CA ILE A 22 24.03 8.36 -1.09
C ILE A 22 23.93 8.24 -2.60
N GLU A 23 24.74 7.36 -3.19
CA GLU A 23 24.62 7.01 -4.60
C GLU A 23 23.38 6.13 -4.81
N ASN A 24 22.32 6.71 -5.38
CA ASN A 24 21.29 5.93 -6.06
C ASN A 24 21.91 5.26 -7.32
N ARG A 25 21.26 4.23 -7.85
CA ARG A 25 21.61 3.51 -9.10
C ARG A 25 21.69 4.41 -10.36
N TYR A 26 21.44 5.71 -10.21
CA TYR A 26 21.58 6.80 -11.18
C TYR A 26 22.51 7.94 -10.67
N GLY A 27 23.58 7.64 -9.93
CA GLY A 27 24.80 8.46 -9.85
C GLY A 27 24.67 9.96 -9.54
N SER A 28 23.63 10.42 -8.84
CA SER A 28 23.46 11.84 -8.46
C SER A 28 23.34 11.97 -6.94
N PRO A 29 24.02 12.93 -6.30
CA PRO A 29 23.95 13.12 -4.85
C PRO A 29 22.53 13.55 -4.43
N VAL A 30 21.98 12.86 -3.44
CA VAL A 30 20.73 13.28 -2.78
C VAL A 30 21.08 14.38 -1.78
N ASP A 31 20.86 15.64 -2.15
CA ASP A 31 21.07 16.82 -1.29
C ASP A 31 19.85 17.02 -0.35
N PRO A 32 20.01 16.85 0.98
CA PRO A 32 18.92 17.01 1.94
C PRO A 32 18.45 18.48 2.10
N SER A 33 19.17 19.47 1.55
CA SER A 33 18.81 20.89 1.63
C SER A 33 17.86 21.36 0.51
N ARG A 34 17.54 20.50 -0.47
CA ARG A 34 16.51 20.75 -1.50
C ARG A 34 15.07 20.46 -1.05
N ALA A 35 14.85 20.17 0.22
CA ALA A 35 13.53 19.94 0.84
C ALA A 35 12.62 21.19 0.95
N ALA A 36 12.71 22.12 -0.01
CA ALA A 36 11.62 23.03 -0.39
C ALA A 36 11.14 22.76 -1.83
N GLY A 37 11.34 21.52 -2.30
CA GLY A 37 11.07 21.07 -3.65
C GLY A 37 9.67 20.46 -3.78
N ARG A 38 8.94 20.92 -4.79
CA ARG A 38 7.69 20.33 -5.27
C ARG A 38 7.92 18.82 -5.49
N LEU A 39 7.13 17.98 -4.83
CA LEU A 39 7.18 16.52 -5.01
C LEU A 39 7.13 16.19 -6.52
N ASP A 40 8.15 15.48 -7.02
CA ASP A 40 8.13 14.96 -8.39
C ASP A 40 7.23 13.72 -8.43
N LEU A 41 6.15 13.81 -9.21
CA LEU A 41 5.17 12.74 -9.32
C LEU A 41 5.67 11.57 -10.16
N ASP A 42 6.59 11.80 -11.10
CA ASP A 42 7.14 10.74 -11.94
C ASP A 42 8.12 9.87 -11.12
N GLU A 43 8.98 10.52 -10.33
CA GLU A 43 9.90 9.85 -9.41
C GLU A 43 9.13 9.07 -8.34
N LEU A 44 8.11 9.69 -7.71
CA LEU A 44 7.28 9.01 -6.72
C LEU A 44 6.55 7.80 -7.31
N THR A 45 5.98 7.95 -8.51
CA THR A 45 5.26 6.85 -9.18
C THR A 45 6.20 5.69 -9.46
N THR A 46 7.37 5.98 -10.05
CA THR A 46 8.40 4.97 -10.34
C THR A 46 8.87 4.27 -9.06
N ALA A 47 9.15 5.02 -8.00
CA ALA A 47 9.57 4.45 -6.72
C ALA A 47 8.51 3.52 -6.11
N ILE A 48 7.23 3.90 -6.18
CA ILE A 48 6.11 3.07 -5.73
C ILE A 48 5.98 1.80 -6.58
N GLU A 49 6.10 1.90 -7.90
CA GLU A 49 6.00 0.76 -8.82
C GLU A 49 7.15 -0.24 -8.64
N ASP A 50 8.39 0.25 -8.57
CA ASP A 50 9.57 -0.57 -8.32
C ASP A 50 9.49 -1.27 -6.96
N PHE A 51 9.11 -0.52 -5.93
CA PHE A 51 8.93 -1.10 -4.59
C PHE A 51 7.80 -2.12 -4.58
N ASN A 52 6.65 -1.84 -5.21
CA ASN A 52 5.53 -2.80 -5.33
C ASN A 52 5.95 -4.08 -6.04
N SER A 53 6.73 -3.97 -7.12
CA SER A 53 7.25 -5.13 -7.86
C SER A 53 8.13 -6.02 -6.97
N ILE A 54 9.03 -5.43 -6.17
CA ILE A 54 9.85 -6.17 -5.20
C ILE A 54 8.98 -6.73 -4.07
N PHE A 55 8.08 -5.92 -3.52
CA PHE A 55 7.23 -6.27 -2.39
C PHE A 55 6.28 -7.44 -2.72
N ILE A 56 5.74 -7.49 -3.95
CA ILE A 56 4.92 -8.62 -4.41
C ILE A 56 5.75 -9.89 -4.54
N ARG A 57 7.02 -9.79 -4.98
CA ARG A 57 7.93 -10.93 -5.21
C ARG A 57 8.57 -11.48 -3.94
N LEU A 58 8.65 -10.69 -2.87
CA LEU A 58 9.19 -11.15 -1.59
C LEU A 58 8.43 -12.42 -1.12
N PRO A 59 9.13 -13.44 -0.58
CA PRO A 59 8.57 -14.76 -0.30
C PRO A 59 7.24 -14.75 0.48
N SER A 60 6.44 -15.79 0.25
CA SER A 60 5.16 -16.03 0.90
C SER A 60 5.02 -17.52 1.21
N VAL A 61 4.55 -17.88 2.40
CA VAL A 61 4.26 -19.28 2.77
C VAL A 61 3.25 -19.95 1.85
N ARG A 62 2.36 -19.16 1.22
CA ARG A 62 1.41 -19.65 0.21
C ARG A 62 1.45 -18.80 -1.05
N ARG A 63 1.59 -19.46 -2.21
CA ARG A 63 1.47 -18.82 -3.53
C ARG A 63 0.00 -18.80 -3.93
N LEU A 64 -0.61 -17.63 -3.81
CA LEU A 64 -1.94 -17.34 -4.32
C LEU A 64 -1.82 -16.39 -5.51
N THR A 65 -2.77 -16.47 -6.45
CA THR A 65 -2.81 -15.50 -7.56
C THR A 65 -3.09 -14.11 -7.01
N PHE A 66 -2.60 -13.07 -7.69
CA PHE A 66 -2.83 -11.68 -7.29
C PHE A 66 -4.32 -11.38 -7.09
N SER A 67 -5.16 -11.80 -8.05
CA SER A 67 -6.61 -11.63 -7.96
C SER A 67 -7.24 -12.32 -6.75
N THR A 68 -6.76 -13.51 -6.37
CA THR A 68 -7.23 -14.20 -5.16
C THR A 68 -6.88 -13.40 -3.91
N LEU A 69 -5.63 -12.95 -3.82
CA LEU A 69 -5.16 -12.15 -2.69
C LEU A 69 -5.92 -10.83 -2.58
N SER A 70 -6.13 -10.16 -3.72
CA SER A 70 -6.87 -8.90 -3.80
C SER A 70 -8.27 -9.05 -3.21
N VAL A 71 -9.05 -10.04 -3.67
CA VAL A 71 -10.39 -10.32 -3.13
C VAL A 71 -10.37 -10.63 -1.64
N LEU A 72 -9.47 -11.51 -1.17
CA LEU A 72 -9.40 -11.86 0.24
C LEU A 72 -9.01 -10.66 1.11
N HIS A 73 -8.07 -9.83 0.64
CA HIS A 73 -7.61 -8.64 1.34
C HIS A 73 -8.70 -7.55 1.39
N THR A 74 -9.43 -7.37 0.29
CA THR A 74 -10.58 -6.44 0.24
C THR A 74 -11.65 -6.84 1.25
N LEU A 75 -12.03 -8.13 1.29
CA LEU A 75 -13.00 -8.64 2.26
C LEU A 75 -12.49 -8.61 3.71
N ALA A 76 -11.18 -8.76 3.93
CA ALA A 76 -10.58 -8.61 5.27
C ALA A 76 -10.70 -7.17 5.78
N ARG A 77 -10.38 -6.18 4.95
CA ARG A 77 -10.37 -4.76 5.34
C ARG A 77 -11.76 -4.14 5.41
N ARG A 78 -12.64 -4.46 4.45
CA ARG A 78 -13.97 -3.83 4.32
C ARG A 78 -15.09 -4.65 4.97
N GLY A 79 -14.79 -5.86 5.42
CA GLY A 79 -15.79 -6.79 5.93
C GLY A 79 -16.69 -7.35 4.82
N PRO A 80 -17.90 -7.80 5.15
CA PRO A 80 -18.81 -8.38 4.18
C PRO A 80 -19.21 -7.38 3.07
N LEU A 81 -19.09 -7.78 1.81
CA LEU A 81 -19.42 -6.95 0.65
C LEU A 81 -20.36 -7.68 -0.30
N ARG A 82 -21.22 -6.94 -1.01
CA ARG A 82 -21.98 -7.51 -2.12
C ARG A 82 -21.02 -7.84 -3.26
N LEU A 83 -21.34 -8.88 -4.04
CA LEU A 83 -20.55 -9.22 -5.23
C LEU A 83 -20.42 -8.03 -6.20
N THR A 84 -21.47 -7.22 -6.33
CA THR A 84 -21.50 -6.00 -7.16
C THR A 84 -20.58 -4.90 -6.64
N ASP A 85 -20.46 -4.77 -5.32
CA ASP A 85 -19.60 -3.76 -4.70
C ASP A 85 -18.14 -4.20 -4.81
N LEU A 86 -17.91 -5.52 -4.69
CA LEU A 86 -16.60 -6.11 -4.91
C LEU A 86 -16.13 -5.95 -6.37
N THR A 87 -17.03 -6.01 -7.37
CA THR A 87 -16.64 -5.71 -8.77
C THR A 87 -16.18 -4.27 -8.98
N ALA A 88 -16.62 -3.31 -8.16
CA ALA A 88 -16.19 -1.91 -8.28
C ALA A 88 -14.78 -1.67 -7.72
N THR A 89 -14.31 -2.56 -6.83
CA THR A 89 -13.01 -2.43 -6.15
C THR A 89 -11.93 -3.33 -6.75
N GLU A 90 -12.33 -4.33 -7.52
CA GLU A 90 -11.40 -5.32 -8.10
C GLU A 90 -11.15 -5.02 -9.57
N PRO A 91 -9.92 -5.25 -10.09
CA PRO A 91 -9.59 -5.04 -11.50
C PRO A 91 -10.24 -6.09 -12.44
N LEU A 92 -11.10 -6.96 -11.92
CA LEU A 92 -11.74 -8.05 -12.65
C LEU A 92 -13.14 -7.67 -13.15
N GLY A 93 -13.44 -8.03 -14.38
CA GLY A 93 -14.83 -8.04 -14.87
C GLY A 93 -15.71 -9.03 -14.10
N GLN A 94 -17.02 -8.75 -14.05
CA GLN A 94 -18.00 -9.53 -13.28
C GLN A 94 -17.99 -11.05 -13.53
N PRO A 95 -17.86 -11.58 -14.77
CA PRO A 95 -17.81 -13.03 -14.99
C PRO A 95 -16.58 -13.70 -14.38
N ALA A 96 -15.43 -13.03 -14.47
CA ALA A 96 -14.17 -13.52 -13.89
C ALA A 96 -14.22 -13.48 -12.36
N LEU A 97 -14.73 -12.39 -11.78
CA LEU A 97 -14.88 -12.28 -10.33
C LEU A 97 -15.85 -13.33 -9.78
N THR A 98 -16.98 -13.57 -10.46
CA THR A 98 -17.95 -14.60 -10.04
C THR A 98 -17.32 -15.99 -10.02
N SER A 99 -16.54 -16.32 -11.05
CA SER A 99 -15.83 -17.60 -11.16
C SER A 99 -14.76 -17.75 -10.07
N LEU A 100 -14.02 -16.68 -9.78
CA LEU A 100 -13.04 -16.64 -8.71
C LEU A 100 -13.72 -16.85 -7.35
N VAL A 101 -14.79 -16.12 -7.05
CA VAL A 101 -15.54 -16.25 -5.79
C VAL A 101 -16.09 -17.65 -5.61
N ALA A 102 -16.65 -18.26 -6.66
CA ALA A 102 -17.14 -19.64 -6.61
C ALA A 102 -16.02 -20.64 -6.30
N ARG A 103 -14.80 -20.40 -6.77
CA ARG A 103 -13.63 -21.19 -6.39
C ARG A 103 -13.24 -20.96 -4.92
N LEU A 104 -13.19 -19.70 -4.47
CA LEU A 104 -12.85 -19.38 -3.07
C LEU A 104 -13.86 -19.96 -2.08
N GLU A 105 -15.14 -20.01 -2.46
CA GLU A 105 -16.20 -20.67 -1.70
C GLU A 105 -15.98 -22.18 -1.61
N ARG A 106 -15.72 -22.84 -2.75
CA ARG A 106 -15.36 -24.28 -2.77
C ARG A 106 -14.12 -24.60 -1.95
N ASP A 107 -13.13 -23.71 -1.95
CA ASP A 107 -11.90 -23.84 -1.17
C ASP A 107 -12.12 -23.53 0.33
N GLY A 108 -13.34 -23.10 0.71
CA GLY A 108 -13.73 -22.79 2.08
C GLY A 108 -13.13 -21.50 2.62
N LEU A 109 -12.72 -20.57 1.75
CA LEU A 109 -12.07 -19.30 2.11
C LEU A 109 -13.06 -18.14 2.21
N VAL A 110 -14.16 -18.22 1.46
CA VAL A 110 -15.24 -17.23 1.44
C VAL A 110 -16.56 -17.93 1.69
N SER A 111 -17.44 -17.31 2.45
CA SER A 111 -18.84 -17.72 2.60
C SER A 111 -19.78 -16.75 1.90
N ARG A 112 -20.83 -17.32 1.33
CA ARG A 112 -21.86 -16.63 0.57
C ARG A 112 -23.20 -16.69 1.30
N ARG A 113 -23.84 -15.54 1.53
CA ARG A 113 -25.20 -15.46 2.10
C ARG A 113 -26.08 -14.49 1.33
N ARG A 114 -27.39 -14.70 1.32
CA ARG A 114 -28.34 -13.70 0.80
C ARG A 114 -28.23 -12.43 1.66
N ASP A 115 -28.32 -11.28 1.02
CA ASP A 115 -28.39 -10.03 1.74
C ASP A 115 -29.77 -9.92 2.42
N PRO A 116 -29.86 -9.75 3.75
CA PRO A 116 -31.14 -9.61 4.45
C PRO A 116 -31.92 -8.36 4.00
N ASN A 117 -31.24 -7.35 3.47
CA ASN A 117 -31.84 -6.10 3.01
C ASN A 117 -32.17 -6.12 1.51
N ASP A 118 -31.66 -7.11 0.77
CA ASP A 118 -31.90 -7.29 -0.67
C ASP A 118 -31.78 -8.78 -1.03
N GLY A 119 -32.92 -9.48 -1.08
CA GLY A 119 -32.97 -10.91 -1.34
C GLY A 119 -32.43 -11.35 -2.71
N ARG A 120 -32.16 -10.40 -3.63
CA ARG A 120 -31.52 -10.65 -4.93
C ARG A 120 -30.00 -10.47 -4.87
N ALA A 121 -29.50 -9.71 -3.90
CA ALA A 121 -28.08 -9.50 -3.69
C ALA A 121 -27.47 -10.61 -2.83
N VAL A 122 -26.17 -10.77 -2.99
CA VAL A 122 -25.39 -11.78 -2.30
C VAL A 122 -24.22 -11.13 -1.60
N LEU A 123 -24.14 -11.32 -0.29
CA LEU A 123 -23.04 -10.89 0.56
C LEU A 123 -21.97 -11.97 0.63
N LEU A 124 -20.74 -11.55 0.37
CA LEU A 124 -19.53 -12.34 0.48
C LEU A 124 -18.81 -11.94 1.76
N SER A 125 -18.24 -12.91 2.46
CA SER A 125 -17.49 -12.68 3.70
C SER A 125 -16.37 -13.70 3.83
N LEU A 126 -15.26 -13.34 4.48
CA LEU A 126 -14.22 -14.31 4.79
C LEU A 126 -14.72 -15.33 5.81
N THR A 127 -14.44 -16.60 5.55
CA THR A 127 -14.49 -17.62 6.59
C THR A 127 -13.31 -17.45 7.54
N GLU A 128 -13.32 -18.18 8.65
CA GLU A 128 -12.18 -18.24 9.56
C GLU A 128 -10.90 -18.71 8.85
N LYS A 129 -11.00 -19.76 8.03
CA LYS A 129 -9.91 -20.25 7.19
C LYS A 129 -9.39 -19.19 6.22
N GLY A 130 -10.28 -18.41 5.60
CA GLY A 130 -9.92 -17.31 4.72
C GLY A 130 -9.13 -16.21 5.45
N ARG A 131 -9.56 -15.89 6.67
CA ARG A 131 -8.92 -14.88 7.53
C ARG A 131 -7.52 -15.28 7.95
N GLN A 132 -7.35 -16.53 8.40
CA GLN A 132 -6.04 -17.09 8.75
C GLN A 132 -5.03 -17.03 7.60
N ILE A 133 -5.50 -17.20 6.35
CA ILE A 133 -4.62 -17.05 5.17
C ILE A 133 -4.17 -15.60 4.99
N VAL A 134 -5.08 -14.63 5.16
CA VAL A 134 -4.74 -13.20 5.06
C VAL A 134 -3.76 -12.81 6.16
N ASP A 135 -4.02 -13.23 7.39
CA ASP A 135 -3.20 -12.91 8.56
C ASP A 135 -1.79 -13.53 8.46
N ALA A 136 -1.71 -14.82 8.08
CA ALA A 136 -0.42 -15.48 7.85
C ALA A 136 0.37 -14.78 6.74
N ARG A 137 -0.30 -14.37 5.64
CA ARG A 137 0.36 -13.63 4.56
C ARG A 137 0.85 -12.26 5.03
N HIS A 138 0.08 -11.57 5.86
CA HIS A 138 0.47 -10.29 6.43
C HIS A 138 1.69 -10.43 7.35
N ALA A 139 1.69 -11.43 8.24
CA ALA A 139 2.82 -11.73 9.11
C ALA A 139 4.11 -12.03 8.32
N ASP A 140 4.02 -12.85 7.25
CA ASP A 140 5.15 -13.08 6.35
C ASP A 140 5.65 -11.78 5.69
N ARG A 141 4.72 -10.92 5.30
CA ARG A 141 5.04 -9.65 4.64
C ARG A 141 5.82 -8.74 5.56
N VAL A 142 5.37 -8.63 6.81
CA VAL A 142 6.06 -7.91 7.88
C VAL A 142 7.45 -8.49 8.12
N ALA A 143 7.57 -9.81 8.31
CA ALA A 143 8.87 -10.44 8.58
C ALA A 143 9.88 -10.25 7.44
N ASN A 144 9.44 -10.31 6.19
CA ASN A 144 10.32 -10.07 5.03
C ASN A 144 10.68 -8.59 4.86
N LEU A 145 9.75 -7.68 5.15
CA LEU A 145 9.99 -6.23 5.08
C LEU A 145 10.94 -5.79 6.19
N ALA A 146 10.82 -6.34 7.40
CA ALA A 146 11.72 -6.09 8.52
C ALA A 146 13.18 -6.29 8.12
N ARG A 147 13.50 -7.38 7.39
CA ARG A 147 14.87 -7.63 6.89
C ARG A 147 15.41 -6.55 5.95
N LEU A 148 14.54 -5.82 5.25
CA LEU A 148 14.96 -4.69 4.41
C LEU A 148 15.16 -3.44 5.27
N VAL A 149 14.24 -3.18 6.20
CA VAL A 149 14.28 -2.04 7.13
C VAL A 149 15.46 -2.12 8.10
N ASP A 150 15.88 -3.32 8.49
CA ASP A 150 17.05 -3.56 9.34
C ASP A 150 18.36 -3.08 8.70
N ARG A 151 18.37 -2.87 7.38
CA ARG A 151 19.53 -2.38 6.62
C ARG A 151 19.57 -0.86 6.46
N LEU A 152 18.51 -0.18 6.88
CA LEU A 152 18.43 1.26 6.86
C LEU A 152 19.15 1.86 8.07
N ASP A 153 19.58 3.11 7.98
CA ASP A 153 19.99 3.88 9.14
C ASP A 153 18.79 4.49 9.89
N ASP A 154 19.04 5.17 11.02
CA ASP A 154 17.98 5.75 11.84
C ASP A 154 17.24 6.90 11.14
N GLN A 155 17.95 7.69 10.33
CA GLN A 155 17.36 8.81 9.59
C GLN A 155 16.45 8.30 8.46
N GLU A 156 16.87 7.26 7.76
CA GLU A 156 16.06 6.56 6.75
C GLU A 156 14.82 5.93 7.39
N ARG A 157 14.95 5.31 8.57
CA ARG A 157 13.82 4.75 9.33
C ARG A 157 12.81 5.83 9.72
N ASP A 158 13.27 6.96 10.24
CA ASP A 158 12.40 8.08 10.63
C ASP A 158 11.68 8.67 9.41
N THR A 159 12.40 8.81 8.29
CA THR A 159 11.84 9.28 7.02
C THR A 159 10.75 8.33 6.51
N LEU A 160 11.01 7.02 6.55
CA LEU A 160 10.05 6.01 6.14
C LEU A 160 8.81 6.01 7.06
N ALA A 161 8.99 6.16 8.37
CA ALA A 161 7.89 6.26 9.32
C ALA A 161 7.00 7.49 9.05
N ALA A 162 7.60 8.64 8.73
CA ALA A 162 6.85 9.83 8.32
C ALA A 162 6.08 9.60 7.00
N ALA A 163 6.70 8.94 6.02
CA ALA A 163 6.08 8.61 4.74
C ALA A 163 4.85 7.69 4.88
N VAL A 164 4.85 6.76 5.85
CA VAL A 164 3.68 5.90 6.13
C VAL A 164 2.44 6.73 6.46
N GLY A 165 2.57 7.81 7.23
CA GLY A 165 1.46 8.71 7.54
C GLY A 165 0.88 9.37 6.28
N VAL A 166 1.74 9.83 5.38
CA VAL A 166 1.34 10.45 4.11
C VAL A 166 0.67 9.45 3.18
N LEU A 167 1.23 8.24 3.02
CA LEU A 167 0.66 7.17 2.20
C LEU A 167 -0.71 6.70 2.71
N THR A 168 -0.88 6.65 4.03
CA THR A 168 -2.18 6.36 4.67
C THR A 168 -3.20 7.43 4.29
N ARG A 169 -2.83 8.71 4.37
CA ARG A 169 -3.70 9.81 3.97
C ARG A 169 -4.07 9.78 2.49
N LEU A 170 -3.12 9.46 1.60
CA LEU A 170 -3.40 9.29 0.16
C LEU A 170 -4.40 8.15 -0.08
N THR A 171 -4.31 7.06 0.69
CA THR A 171 -5.25 5.94 0.62
C THR A 171 -6.65 6.38 1.04
N GLU A 172 -6.78 7.13 2.14
CA GLU A 172 -8.06 7.68 2.60
C GLU A 172 -8.70 8.58 1.53
N ILE A 173 -7.92 9.49 0.94
CA ILE A 173 -8.37 10.39 -0.14
C ILE A 173 -8.88 9.56 -1.32
N ALA A 174 -8.10 8.61 -1.80
CA ALA A 174 -8.51 7.75 -2.92
C ALA A 174 -9.78 6.93 -2.62
N THR A 175 -9.96 6.49 -1.37
CA THR A 175 -11.19 5.77 -0.97
C THR A 175 -12.40 6.67 -0.77
N SER A 176 -12.19 7.94 -0.39
CA SER A 176 -13.24 8.94 -0.17
C SER A 176 -13.73 9.53 -1.50
N ASP A 177 -12.81 9.79 -2.43
CA ASP A 177 -13.11 10.23 -3.79
C ASP A 177 -13.68 9.09 -4.66
N GLY A 178 -13.52 7.83 -4.21
CA GLY A 178 -13.97 6.60 -4.86
C GLY A 178 -15.49 6.34 -4.86
N ALA A 179 -16.33 7.25 -4.36
CA ALA A 179 -17.74 7.32 -4.75
C ALA A 179 -17.93 7.95 -6.16
N ALA A 180 -16.87 8.47 -6.76
CA ALA A 180 -16.84 9.05 -8.11
C ALA A 180 -15.71 8.44 -8.97
N GLY A 181 -15.72 7.13 -9.17
CA GLY A 181 -15.00 6.53 -10.31
C GLY A 181 -15.58 7.06 -11.64
N PRO A 182 -14.79 7.20 -12.72
CA PRO A 182 -15.27 7.72 -13.99
C PRO A 182 -16.43 6.85 -14.49
N ALA A 183 -17.57 7.49 -14.78
CA ALA A 183 -18.78 6.82 -15.24
C ALA A 183 -18.48 5.82 -16.37
N PRO A 184 -19.06 4.61 -16.36
CA PRO A 184 -18.85 3.65 -17.42
C PRO A 184 -19.23 4.31 -18.75
N ARG A 185 -18.29 4.33 -19.71
CA ARG A 185 -18.55 4.83 -21.06
C ARG A 185 -19.79 4.12 -21.59
N ARG A 186 -20.89 4.86 -21.77
CA ARG A 186 -22.11 4.32 -22.39
C ARG A 186 -21.72 3.73 -23.74
N ARG A 187 -22.01 2.45 -23.93
CA ARG A 187 -21.91 1.78 -25.23
C ARG A 187 -22.81 2.57 -26.20
N PRO A 188 -22.32 3.02 -27.37
CA PRO A 188 -23.18 3.69 -28.33
C PRO A 188 -24.33 2.74 -28.71
N GLU A 189 -25.55 3.25 -28.63
CA GLU A 189 -26.75 2.50 -29.04
C GLU A 189 -26.59 2.06 -30.51
N PRO A 190 -26.95 0.81 -30.84
CA PRO A 190 -27.00 0.41 -32.24
C PRO A 190 -28.06 1.27 -32.94
N LYS A 191 -27.65 1.99 -33.98
CA LYS A 191 -28.60 2.63 -34.90
C LYS A 191 -29.57 1.56 -35.40
N ARG A 192 -30.85 1.71 -35.06
CA ARG A 192 -31.90 0.89 -35.68
C ARG A 192 -31.98 1.22 -37.17
N PRO A 193 -32.27 0.20 -38.01
CA PRO A 193 -32.43 0.37 -39.45
C PRO A 193 -33.63 1.24 -39.82
#